data_AF-A0A4Y2FXU5-F1
#
_entry.id   AF-A0A4Y2FXU5-F1
#
_cell.length_a   1.000
_cell.length_b   1.000
_cell.length_c   1.000
_cell.angle_alpha   90.00
_cell.angle_beta   90.00
_cell.angle_gamma   90.00
#
_symmetry.space_group_name_H-M   'P 1'
#
loop_
_entity.id
_entity.type
_entity.pdbx_description
1 polymer ?
#
loop_
_entity_poly.entity_id
_entity_poly.type
_entity_poly.pdbx_seq_one_letter_code
_entity_poly.pdbx_strand_id
1 'polypeptide(L)'
;MAVAYRTASSAEIRAAVGTTVTQRTVTNRLLQGQLRARRPVACISLTRNHCRLRREWCQGRAHWRTEWRSVVFSDESRFCLCASDGRVLVRRRPGERLQPTCLWPRHTRPIPGVMDNSRPHIAVVTQHALQSVDMLPWPARSPDLSPIEHVWNIIGRQLQRHPLTVPVLTDQVQQAWNFIPQTDIWHL
;
A
#
# COMPACT_ATOMS: atom_id res chain seq x y z
N MET A 1 -14.20 -9.74 23.85
CA MET A 1 -13.72 -8.37 23.55
C MET A 1 -12.21 -8.43 23.31
N ALA A 2 -11.77 -8.75 22.09
CA ALA A 2 -10.35 -8.99 21.78
C ALA A 2 -9.64 -7.65 21.46
N VAL A 3 -9.08 -7.02 22.50
CA VAL A 3 -8.27 -5.80 22.34
C VAL A 3 -6.99 -6.14 21.58
N ALA A 4 -6.89 -5.70 20.32
CA ALA A 4 -5.84 -4.87 19.73
C ALA A 4 -4.37 -4.90 20.23
N TYR A 5 -3.84 -5.98 20.83
CA TYR A 5 -2.47 -5.99 21.41
C TYR A 5 -1.36 -5.66 20.40
N ARG A 6 -1.56 -5.98 19.12
CA ARG A 6 -0.54 -5.77 18.09
C ARG A 6 -0.54 -4.36 17.50
N THR A 7 -1.65 -3.63 17.58
CA THR A 7 -1.77 -2.26 17.04
C THR A 7 -1.63 -1.19 18.12
N ALA A 8 -1.67 -1.58 19.40
CA ALA A 8 -1.58 -0.66 20.52
C ALA A 8 -0.27 0.15 20.51
N SER A 9 -0.33 1.45 20.78
CA SER A 9 0.84 2.30 20.97
C SER A 9 1.55 1.98 22.30
N SER A 10 2.80 2.45 22.48
CA SER A 10 3.51 2.25 23.76
C SER A 10 2.82 3.01 24.91
N ALA A 11 2.11 4.10 24.59
CA ALA A 11 1.32 4.87 25.57
C ALA A 11 0.07 4.10 26.01
N GLU A 12 -0.63 3.46 25.07
CA GLU A 12 -1.80 2.62 25.36
C GLU A 12 -1.42 1.39 26.20
N ILE A 13 -0.28 0.75 25.89
CA ILE A 13 0.24 -0.35 26.72
C ILE A 13 0.56 0.15 28.13
N ARG A 14 1.21 1.31 28.26
CA ARG A 14 1.51 1.90 29.59
C ARG A 14 0.22 2.15 30.39
N ALA A 15 -0.81 2.70 29.75
CA ALA A 15 -2.11 2.94 30.39
C ALA A 15 -2.80 1.64 30.83
N ALA A 16 -2.66 0.56 30.05
CA ALA A 16 -3.27 -0.75 30.34
C ALA A 16 -2.52 -1.57 31.41
N VAL A 17 -1.21 -1.33 31.60
CA VAL A 17 -0.35 -2.12 32.51
C VAL A 17 -0.59 -1.77 34.00
N GLY A 18 -1.41 -0.74 34.30
CA GLY A 18 -1.86 -0.44 35.66
C GLY A 18 -0.77 -0.03 36.64
N THR A 19 0.46 0.24 36.16
CA THR A 19 1.62 0.64 36.96
C THR A 19 2.41 1.74 36.26
N THR A 20 3.15 2.53 37.05
CA THR A 20 3.97 3.63 36.54
C THR A 20 5.23 3.12 35.85
N VAL A 21 5.12 2.76 34.58
CA VAL A 21 6.26 2.35 33.74
C VAL A 21 6.62 3.43 32.72
N THR A 22 7.92 3.68 32.54
CA THR A 22 8.38 4.62 31.51
C THR A 22 8.16 4.04 30.11
N GLN A 23 7.99 4.92 29.11
CA GLN A 23 7.87 4.51 27.71
C GLN A 23 9.12 3.75 27.22
N ARG A 24 10.30 4.07 27.76
CA ARG A 24 11.56 3.40 27.48
C ARG A 24 11.52 1.94 27.95
N THR A 25 11.02 1.69 29.15
CA THR A 25 10.87 0.33 29.70
C THR A 25 9.94 -0.52 28.82
N VAL A 26 8.78 0.03 28.42
CA VAL A 26 7.85 -0.65 27.52
C VAL A 26 8.53 -1.00 26.18
N THR A 27 9.27 -0.05 25.61
CA THR A 27 9.99 -0.25 24.34
C THR A 27 11.05 -1.34 24.45
N ASN A 28 11.86 -1.33 25.52
CA ASN A 28 12.89 -2.33 25.75
C ASN A 28 12.29 -3.74 25.91
N ARG A 29 11.18 -3.88 26.65
CA ARG A 29 10.48 -5.16 26.82
C ARG A 29 9.91 -5.69 25.50
N LEU A 30 9.34 -4.81 24.67
CA LEU A 30 8.85 -5.19 23.34
C LEU A 30 9.99 -5.64 22.42
N LEU A 31 11.14 -4.95 22.46
CA LEU A 31 12.32 -5.33 21.69
C LEU A 31 12.94 -6.65 22.15
N GLN A 32 12.96 -6.93 23.47
CA GLN A 32 13.34 -8.24 24.01
C GLN A 32 12.45 -9.36 23.45
N GLY A 33 11.15 -9.10 23.28
CA GLY A 33 10.21 -10.02 22.62
C GLY A 33 10.27 -10.04 21.09
N GLN A 34 11.26 -9.36 20.48
CA GLN A 34 11.44 -9.17 19.03
C GLN A 34 10.26 -8.49 18.31
N LEU A 35 9.40 -7.79 19.05
CA LEU A 35 8.23 -7.11 18.52
C LEU A 35 8.59 -5.71 18.05
N ARG A 36 8.78 -5.55 16.74
CA ARG A 36 9.07 -4.25 16.12
C ARG A 36 7.80 -3.66 15.51
N ALA A 37 7.61 -2.36 15.69
CA ALA A 37 6.53 -1.63 15.04
C ALA A 37 6.82 -1.53 13.53
N ARG A 38 5.93 -2.09 12.71
CA ARG A 38 6.04 -2.10 11.25
C ARG A 38 4.71 -1.68 10.64
N ARG A 39 4.74 -1.15 9.42
CA ARG A 39 3.51 -0.95 8.66
C ARG A 39 2.90 -2.32 8.33
N PRO A 40 1.59 -2.54 8.59
CA PRO A 40 0.91 -3.74 8.12
C PRO A 40 0.95 -3.79 6.60
N VAL A 41 0.92 -5.00 6.04
CA VAL A 41 0.76 -5.16 4.61
C VAL A 41 -0.72 -4.95 4.31
N ALA A 42 -1.04 -4.00 3.46
CA ALA A 42 -2.41 -3.85 3.03
C ALA A 42 -2.80 -5.05 2.17
N CYS A 43 -3.88 -5.75 2.53
CA CYS A 43 -4.38 -6.88 1.77
C CYS A 43 -5.79 -6.59 1.27
N ILE A 44 -6.07 -7.00 0.04
CA ILE A 44 -7.43 -7.02 -0.49
C ILE A 44 -7.96 -8.44 -0.33
N SER A 45 -9.20 -8.59 0.13
CA SER A 45 -9.85 -9.90 0.17
C SER A 45 -10.05 -10.43 -1.24
N LEU A 46 -9.48 -11.61 -1.52
CA LEU A 46 -9.56 -12.28 -2.81
C LEU A 46 -10.53 -13.44 -2.74
N THR A 47 -11.39 -13.56 -3.76
CA THR A 47 -12.19 -14.77 -3.97
C THR A 47 -11.33 -15.84 -4.62
N ARG A 48 -11.80 -17.09 -4.63
CA ARG A 48 -11.10 -18.19 -5.32
C ARG A 48 -10.88 -17.89 -6.81
N ASN A 49 -11.84 -17.23 -7.45
CA ASN A 49 -11.74 -16.83 -8.85
C ASN A 49 -10.66 -15.75 -9.06
N HIS A 50 -10.58 -14.75 -8.18
CA HIS A 50 -9.50 -13.75 -8.24
C HIS A 50 -8.12 -14.42 -8.13
N CYS A 51 -7.95 -15.35 -7.18
CA CYS A 51 -6.69 -16.07 -7.02
C CYS A 51 -6.30 -16.86 -8.27
N ARG A 52 -7.26 -17.54 -8.91
CA ARG A 52 -7.03 -18.28 -10.16
C ARG A 52 -6.57 -17.35 -11.28
N LEU A 53 -7.35 -16.31 -11.58
CA LEU A 53 -7.07 -15.38 -12.68
C LEU A 53 -5.74 -14.64 -12.49
N ARG A 54 -5.43 -14.23 -11.26
CA ARG A 54 -4.14 -13.62 -10.92
C ARG A 54 -2.97 -14.56 -11.17
N ARG A 55 -3.10 -15.83 -10.76
CA ARG A 55 -2.06 -16.84 -10.97
C ARG A 55 -1.84 -17.11 -12.46
N GLU A 56 -2.91 -17.31 -13.21
CA GLU A 56 -2.85 -17.51 -14.67
C GLU A 56 -2.18 -16.33 -15.37
N TRP A 57 -2.54 -15.10 -14.96
CA TRP A 57 -1.92 -13.88 -15.48
C TRP A 57 -0.41 -13.82 -15.23
N CYS A 58 0.02 -14.11 -14.01
CA CYS A 58 1.46 -14.14 -13.66
C CYS A 58 2.18 -15.26 -14.41
N GLN A 59 1.59 -16.45 -14.51
CA GLN A 59 2.17 -17.59 -15.21
C GLN A 59 2.36 -17.31 -16.70
N GLY A 60 1.35 -16.72 -17.35
CA GLY A 60 1.41 -16.34 -18.76
C GLY A 60 2.49 -15.31 -19.08
N ARG A 61 2.98 -14.57 -18.07
CA ARG A 61 4.02 -13.53 -18.21
C ARG A 61 5.30 -13.84 -17.45
N ALA A 62 5.44 -15.05 -16.91
CA ALA A 62 6.61 -15.44 -16.12
C ALA A 62 7.92 -15.40 -16.93
N HIS A 63 7.82 -15.51 -18.26
CA HIS A 63 8.95 -15.48 -19.18
C HIS A 63 9.27 -14.07 -19.70
N TRP A 64 8.41 -13.08 -19.46
CA TRP A 64 8.64 -11.71 -19.92
C TRP A 64 9.84 -11.09 -19.20
N ARG A 65 10.70 -10.43 -19.97
CA ARG A 65 11.84 -9.65 -19.48
C ARG A 65 11.82 -8.27 -20.13
N THR A 66 12.25 -8.19 -21.38
CA THR A 66 12.36 -6.93 -22.12
C THR A 66 11.01 -6.33 -22.47
N GLU A 67 9.98 -7.17 -22.56
CA GLU A 67 8.59 -6.80 -22.82
C GLU A 67 8.05 -5.85 -21.74
N TRP A 68 8.50 -5.99 -20.49
CA TRP A 68 8.10 -5.07 -19.42
C TRP A 68 8.57 -3.64 -19.66
N ARG A 69 9.64 -3.43 -20.44
CA ARG A 69 10.16 -2.09 -20.75
C ARG A 69 9.25 -1.29 -21.67
N SER A 70 8.37 -1.96 -22.43
CA SER A 70 7.37 -1.30 -23.28
C SER A 70 6.01 -1.13 -22.60
N VAL A 71 5.85 -1.59 -21.36
CA VAL A 71 4.60 -1.45 -20.61
C VAL A 71 4.63 -0.16 -19.80
N VAL A 72 3.60 0.68 -19.99
CA VAL A 72 3.39 1.88 -19.19
C VAL A 72 2.33 1.59 -18.13
N PHE A 73 2.67 1.82 -16.87
CA PHE A 73 1.74 1.74 -15.74
C PHE A 73 1.26 3.14 -15.37
N SER A 74 -0.05 3.34 -15.31
CA SER A 74 -0.69 4.53 -14.71
C SER A 74 -1.41 4.11 -13.43
N ASP A 75 -1.87 5.03 -12.57
CA ASP A 75 -2.84 4.82 -11.47
C ASP A 75 -3.10 6.14 -10.73
N GLU A 76 -4.22 6.23 -10.02
CA GLU A 76 -4.55 7.37 -9.18
C GLU A 76 -4.27 7.09 -7.70
N SER A 77 -3.50 7.97 -7.05
CA SER A 77 -3.30 7.95 -5.60
C SER A 77 -3.84 9.22 -4.93
N ARG A 78 -4.18 9.10 -3.63
CA ARG A 78 -4.69 10.21 -2.84
C ARG A 78 -3.71 10.58 -1.73
N PHE A 79 -3.30 11.84 -1.71
CA PHE A 79 -2.56 12.47 -0.61
C PHE A 79 -3.44 13.48 0.12
N CYS A 80 -3.34 13.57 1.45
CA CYS A 80 -4.24 14.37 2.29
C CYS A 80 -3.47 15.42 3.09
N LEU A 81 -4.07 16.59 3.32
CA LEU A 81 -3.51 17.71 4.10
C LEU A 81 -3.48 17.45 5.61
N CYS A 82 -4.59 16.98 6.16
CA CYS A 82 -4.74 16.67 7.57
C CYS A 82 -4.63 15.15 7.78
N ALA A 83 -3.62 14.76 8.53
CA ALA A 83 -3.49 13.39 9.00
C ALA A 83 -4.52 13.11 10.10
N SER A 84 -5.62 12.44 9.75
CA SER A 84 -5.82 11.16 10.42
C SER A 84 -5.00 10.16 9.60
N ASP A 85 -3.69 10.17 9.79
CA ASP A 85 -2.82 9.31 8.99
C ASP A 85 -3.16 7.85 9.22
N GLY A 86 -3.90 7.51 10.29
CA GLY A 86 -4.43 6.17 10.53
C GLY A 86 -3.34 5.14 10.39
N ARG A 87 -2.08 5.55 10.61
CA ARG A 87 -0.86 4.76 10.38
C ARG A 87 -0.77 3.82 11.56
N VAL A 88 -1.71 2.90 11.60
CA VAL A 88 -1.78 1.80 12.53
C VAL A 88 -0.54 0.97 12.25
N LEU A 89 0.45 1.11 13.10
CA LEU A 89 1.61 0.24 13.08
C LEU A 89 1.22 -1.06 13.76
N VAL A 90 1.55 -2.16 13.12
CA VAL A 90 1.45 -3.48 13.73
C VAL A 90 2.80 -3.85 14.29
N ARG A 91 2.83 -4.23 15.57
CA ARG A 91 3.97 -4.88 16.20
C ARG A 91 4.01 -6.34 15.77
N ARG A 92 5.11 -6.71 15.10
CA ARG A 92 5.32 -8.08 14.61
C ARG A 92 6.79 -8.49 14.71
N ARG A 93 7.01 -9.80 14.79
CA ARG A 93 8.33 -10.44 14.72
C ARG A 93 8.79 -10.53 13.25
N PRO A 94 10.09 -10.75 13.01
CA PRO A 94 10.55 -11.19 11.69
C PRO A 94 9.79 -12.45 11.23
N GLY A 95 9.41 -12.53 9.95
CA GLY A 95 8.63 -13.65 9.39
C GLY A 95 7.11 -13.54 9.50
N GLU A 96 6.56 -12.79 10.46
CA GLU A 96 5.10 -12.64 10.64
C GLU A 96 4.45 -11.66 9.65
N ARG A 97 5.15 -11.26 8.57
CA ARG A 97 4.70 -10.20 7.65
C ARG A 97 3.33 -10.48 7.02
N LEU A 98 3.05 -11.74 6.71
CA LEU A 98 1.83 -12.18 6.01
C LEU A 98 0.78 -12.79 6.94
N GLN A 99 1.01 -12.78 8.26
CA GLN A 99 0.03 -13.27 9.22
C GLN A 99 -1.23 -12.41 9.21
N PRO A 100 -2.46 -12.98 9.25
CA PRO A 100 -3.71 -12.22 9.14
C PRO A 100 -3.83 -11.04 10.11
N THR A 101 -3.31 -11.20 11.33
CA THR A 101 -3.28 -10.16 12.39
C THR A 101 -2.29 -9.02 12.12
N CYS A 102 -1.41 -9.19 11.13
CA CYS A 102 -0.42 -8.22 10.67
C CYS A 102 -0.77 -7.62 9.30
N LEU A 103 -1.91 -8.01 8.74
CA LEU A 103 -2.47 -7.45 7.53
C LEU A 103 -3.43 -6.32 7.86
N TRP A 104 -3.48 -5.33 6.98
CA TRP A 104 -4.49 -4.28 7.01
C TRP A 104 -5.49 -4.55 5.91
N PRO A 105 -6.73 -4.95 6.20
CA PRO A 105 -7.75 -5.14 5.19
C PRO A 105 -8.00 -3.81 4.48
N ARG A 106 -7.62 -3.71 3.22
CA ARG A 106 -7.96 -2.59 2.34
C ARG A 106 -9.33 -2.93 1.71
N HIS A 107 -10.28 -2.01 1.76
CA HIS A 107 -11.62 -2.14 1.15
C HIS A 107 -12.51 -3.26 1.73
N THR A 108 -12.85 -3.20 3.02
CA THR A 108 -13.93 -4.01 3.63
C THR A 108 -15.34 -3.52 3.28
N ARG A 109 -15.47 -2.32 2.69
CA ARG A 109 -16.69 -1.84 2.05
C ARG A 109 -16.52 -1.88 0.53
N PRO A 110 -17.59 -2.12 -0.24
CA PRO A 110 -17.55 -2.06 -1.71
C PRO A 110 -17.33 -0.61 -2.14
N ILE A 111 -16.08 -0.17 -2.10
CA ILE A 111 -15.61 1.01 -2.80
C ILE A 111 -14.98 0.48 -4.09
N PRO A 112 -15.50 0.86 -5.26
CA PRO A 112 -14.83 0.57 -6.53
C PRO A 112 -13.48 1.29 -6.55
N GLY A 113 -12.39 0.61 -6.19
CA GLY A 113 -11.03 1.00 -6.55
C GLY A 113 -10.70 0.24 -7.83
N VAL A 114 -10.54 0.89 -8.98
CA VAL A 114 -9.37 1.68 -9.42
C VAL A 114 -8.26 0.71 -9.85
N MET A 115 -8.05 0.74 -11.17
CA MET A 115 -7.20 -0.12 -12.01
C MET A 115 -7.57 -1.59 -12.21
N ASP A 116 -8.79 -1.83 -12.66
CA ASP A 116 -9.14 -2.97 -13.51
C ASP A 116 -10.57 -2.76 -13.99
N ASN A 117 -10.78 -2.40 -15.26
CA ASN A 117 -12.15 -2.39 -15.77
C ASN A 117 -13.12 -1.53 -14.91
N SER A 118 -12.61 -0.46 -14.29
CA SER A 118 -13.48 0.47 -13.59
C SER A 118 -14.40 1.12 -14.62
N ARG A 119 -15.66 1.37 -14.26
CA ARG A 119 -16.68 1.84 -15.22
C ARG A 119 -16.24 3.04 -16.07
N PRO A 120 -15.46 4.01 -15.56
CA PRO A 120 -14.94 5.11 -16.37
C PRO A 120 -13.85 4.68 -17.38
N HIS A 121 -13.08 3.61 -17.10
CA HIS A 121 -11.99 3.13 -17.95
C HIS A 121 -12.50 2.17 -19.05
N ILE A 122 -13.66 1.53 -18.84
CA ILE A 122 -14.40 0.79 -19.88
C ILE A 122 -15.50 1.64 -20.54
N ALA A 123 -15.65 2.92 -20.16
CA ALA A 123 -16.64 3.77 -20.80
C ALA A 123 -16.37 3.83 -22.30
N VAL A 124 -17.42 3.80 -23.13
CA VAL A 124 -17.30 3.81 -24.60
C VAL A 124 -16.43 4.96 -25.08
N VAL A 125 -16.55 6.13 -24.46
CA VAL A 125 -15.73 7.32 -24.76
C VAL A 125 -14.25 7.06 -24.51
N THR A 126 -13.91 6.46 -23.37
CA THR A 126 -12.53 6.13 -23.01
C THR A 126 -11.98 5.01 -23.90
N GLN A 127 -12.77 3.98 -24.19
CA GLN A 127 -12.39 2.93 -25.14
C GLN A 127 -12.13 3.51 -26.52
N HIS A 128 -12.97 4.44 -27.00
CA HIS A 128 -12.79 5.13 -28.27
C HIS A 128 -11.49 5.95 -28.30
N ALA A 129 -11.19 6.67 -27.21
CA ALA A 129 -9.95 7.45 -27.10
C ALA A 129 -8.69 6.57 -27.05
N LEU A 130 -8.80 5.33 -26.57
CA LEU A 130 -7.69 4.39 -26.40
C LEU A 130 -7.65 3.30 -27.49
N GLN A 131 -8.38 3.45 -28.60
CA GLN A 131 -8.42 2.44 -29.67
C GLN A 131 -7.06 2.10 -30.27
N SER A 132 -6.12 3.06 -30.25
CA SER A 132 -4.74 2.89 -30.75
C SER A 132 -3.75 2.37 -29.70
N VAL A 133 -4.21 2.11 -28.47
CA VAL A 133 -3.37 1.66 -27.37
C VAL A 133 -3.64 0.19 -27.07
N ASP A 134 -2.60 -0.64 -27.17
CA ASP A 134 -2.68 -2.05 -26.80
C ASP A 134 -2.80 -2.18 -25.27
N MET A 135 -4.04 -2.37 -24.82
CA MET A 135 -4.34 -2.52 -23.39
C MET A 135 -3.88 -3.89 -22.89
N LEU A 136 -2.96 -3.88 -21.92
CA LEU A 136 -2.55 -5.10 -21.23
C LEU A 136 -3.73 -5.63 -20.41
N PRO A 137 -4.21 -6.87 -20.62
CA PRO A 137 -5.28 -7.42 -19.78
C PRO A 137 -4.79 -7.48 -18.34
N TRP A 138 -5.58 -7.04 -17.37
CA TRP A 138 -5.17 -6.94 -15.96
C TRP A 138 -6.10 -7.76 -15.04
N PRO A 139 -5.56 -8.54 -14.09
CA PRO A 139 -6.39 -9.35 -13.21
C PRO A 139 -7.02 -8.49 -12.11
N ALA A 140 -8.31 -8.67 -11.88
CA ALA A 140 -9.06 -7.87 -10.90
C ALA A 140 -8.45 -7.91 -9.49
N ARG A 141 -8.53 -6.79 -8.76
CA ARG A 141 -8.03 -6.60 -7.38
C ARG A 141 -6.55 -6.93 -7.24
N SER A 142 -5.71 -6.41 -8.13
CA SER A 142 -4.27 -6.70 -8.15
C SER A 142 -3.36 -5.49 -8.11
N PRO A 143 -3.51 -4.57 -7.13
CA PRO A 143 -2.61 -3.43 -7.00
C PRO A 143 -1.17 -3.86 -6.68
N ASP A 144 -1.00 -5.01 -6.02
CA ASP A 144 0.32 -5.55 -5.69
C ASP A 144 1.11 -6.03 -6.91
N LEU A 145 0.47 -6.20 -8.06
CA LEU A 145 1.14 -6.51 -9.33
C LEU A 145 1.55 -5.24 -10.09
N SER A 146 1.09 -4.05 -9.67
CA SER A 146 1.39 -2.79 -10.35
C SER A 146 2.58 -2.09 -9.71
N PRO A 147 3.70 -1.85 -10.45
CA PRO A 147 4.87 -1.15 -9.92
C PRO A 147 4.58 0.28 -9.45
N ILE A 148 3.54 0.94 -9.99
CA ILE A 148 3.20 2.32 -9.61
C ILE A 148 2.74 2.44 -8.15
N GLU A 149 2.17 1.38 -7.57
CA GLU A 149 1.84 1.33 -6.14
C GLU A 149 3.10 1.40 -5.26
N HIS A 150 4.23 0.87 -5.76
CA HIS A 150 5.53 1.06 -5.12
C HIS A 150 5.98 2.52 -5.19
N VAL A 151 5.84 3.15 -6.36
CA VAL A 151 6.15 4.57 -6.59
C VAL A 151 5.35 5.46 -5.63
N TRP A 152 4.04 5.24 -5.49
CA TRP A 152 3.21 5.97 -4.53
C TRP A 152 3.64 5.78 -3.08
N ASN A 153 4.12 4.59 -2.72
CA ASN A 153 4.66 4.33 -1.38
C ASN A 153 5.98 5.06 -1.13
N ILE A 154 6.85 5.21 -2.13
CA ILE A 154 8.08 6.02 -2.04
C ILE A 154 7.69 7.47 -1.76
N ILE A 155 6.81 8.05 -2.60
CA ILE A 155 6.36 9.44 -2.47
C ILE A 155 5.72 9.66 -1.11
N GLY A 156 4.76 8.83 -0.71
CA GLY A 156 4.08 8.95 0.58
C GLY A 156 4.98 8.80 1.81
N ARG A 157 6.22 8.31 1.67
CA ARG A 157 7.24 8.32 2.73
C ARG A 157 8.04 9.61 2.79
N GLN A 158 8.22 10.28 1.66
CA GLN A 158 8.97 11.55 1.56
C GLN A 158 8.12 12.75 1.96
N LEU A 159 6.80 12.68 1.82
CA LEU A 159 5.89 13.78 2.18
C LEU A 159 5.98 14.14 3.67
N GLN A 160 5.85 15.44 3.96
CA GLN A 160 5.74 15.93 5.32
C GLN A 160 4.47 15.38 5.99
N ARG A 161 4.50 15.25 7.33
CA ARG A 161 3.39 14.63 8.07
C ARG A 161 2.12 15.49 8.06
N HIS A 162 2.25 16.80 7.90
CA HIS A 162 1.15 17.77 7.99
C HIS A 162 1.42 18.97 7.05
N PRO A 163 1.28 18.80 5.72
CA PRO A 163 1.36 19.93 4.81
C PRO A 163 0.19 20.87 5.11
N LEU A 164 0.52 22.14 5.33
CA LEU A 164 -0.44 23.14 5.83
C LEU A 164 -1.46 23.56 4.76
N THR A 165 -1.12 23.41 3.47
CA THR A 165 -1.95 23.87 2.34
C THR A 165 -1.81 22.96 1.11
N VAL A 166 -2.81 22.99 0.23
CA VAL A 166 -2.81 22.23 -1.04
C VAL A 166 -1.58 22.56 -1.90
N PRO A 167 -1.19 23.84 -2.13
CA PRO A 167 0.00 24.15 -2.92
C PRO A 167 1.28 23.52 -2.36
N VAL A 168 1.46 23.55 -1.04
CA VAL A 168 2.63 22.94 -0.38
C VAL A 168 2.62 21.41 -0.58
N LEU A 169 1.46 20.77 -0.44
CA LEU A 169 1.35 19.33 -0.70
C LEU A 169 1.64 18.99 -2.17
N THR A 170 1.10 19.77 -3.11
CA THR A 170 1.34 19.58 -4.55
C THR A 170 2.81 19.69 -4.89
N ASP A 171 3.49 20.73 -4.39
CA ASP A 171 4.93 20.93 -4.59
C ASP A 171 5.74 19.76 -4.02
N GLN A 172 5.41 19.29 -2.82
CA GLN A 172 6.07 18.13 -2.22
C GLN A 172 5.88 16.85 -3.03
N VAL A 173 4.67 16.59 -3.53
CA VAL A 173 4.40 15.42 -4.37
C VAL A 173 5.18 15.52 -5.68
N GLN A 174 5.20 16.69 -6.32
CA GLN A 174 5.93 16.92 -7.56
C GLN A 174 7.45 16.78 -7.36
N GLN A 175 7.97 17.34 -6.28
CA GLN A 175 9.37 17.21 -5.92
C GLN A 175 9.72 15.74 -5.67
N ALA A 176 8.96 15.06 -4.82
CA ALA A 176 9.17 13.64 -4.54
C ALA A 176 9.16 12.79 -5.82
N TRP A 177 8.22 13.05 -6.73
CA TRP A 177 8.12 12.40 -8.04
C TRP A 177 9.36 12.64 -8.92
N ASN A 178 9.81 13.90 -9.03
CA ASN A 178 10.93 14.28 -9.89
C ASN A 178 12.28 13.72 -9.41
N PHE A 179 12.42 13.46 -8.10
CA PHE A 179 13.66 12.98 -7.49
C PHE A 179 13.67 11.48 -7.21
N ILE A 180 12.69 10.70 -7.69
CA ILE A 180 12.73 9.24 -7.53
C ILE A 180 13.89 8.67 -8.35
N PRO A 181 14.86 8.00 -7.72
CA PRO A 181 15.93 7.33 -8.45
C PRO A 181 15.33 6.25 -9.35
N GLN A 182 15.74 6.24 -10.62
CA GLN A 182 15.31 5.20 -11.55
C GLN A 182 15.70 3.80 -11.04
N THR A 183 16.82 3.64 -10.34
CA THR A 183 17.19 2.36 -9.71
C THR A 183 16.11 1.80 -8.77
N ASP A 184 15.31 2.65 -8.11
CA ASP A 184 14.23 2.21 -7.22
C ASP A 184 13.00 1.72 -7.98
N ILE A 185 12.90 2.05 -9.28
CA ILE A 185 11.79 1.66 -10.17
C ILE A 185 12.19 0.44 -11.01
N TRP A 186 13.41 0.40 -11.53
CA TRP A 186 13.87 -0.62 -12.48
C TRP A 186 14.13 -2.00 -11.84
N HIS A 187 14.25 -2.05 -10.52
CA HIS A 187 14.48 -3.28 -9.76
C HIS A 187 13.23 -3.83 -9.06
N LEU A 188 12.05 -3.28 -9.36
CA LEU A 188 10.74 -3.77 -8.88
C LEU A 188 10.33 -5.05 -9.62
#